data_AF-A0A8C6AEK0-F1
#
_entry.id   AF-A0A8C6AEK0-F1
#
_cell.length_a   1.000
_cell.length_b   1.000
_cell.length_c   1.000
_cell.angle_alpha   90.00
_cell.angle_beta   90.00
_cell.angle_gamma   90.00
#
_symmetry.space_group_name_H-M   'P 1'
#
loop_
_entity.id
_entity.type
_entity.pdbx_description
1 polymer ?
#
loop_
_entity_poly.entity_id
_entity_poly.type
_entity_poly.pdbx_seq_one_letter_code
_entity_poly.pdbx_strand_id
1 'polypeptide(L)'
;QRPYPPPAFCLEPPYKGPCKAIFIRYFYNASSRLCETFIYGGCGAMQNNFLTSEDCMRTCGGAGRPWSKTGAGRVGGEGLGKEEGLRGPPTIHSCTVSFLLAASQDKWLSVL
;
A
#
# COMPACT_ATOMS: atom_id res chain seq x y z
N GLN A 1 -29.98 11.71 15.56
CA GLN A 1 -28.56 11.40 15.85
C GLN A 1 -28.10 10.30 14.91
N ARG A 2 -26.82 10.26 14.50
CA ARG A 2 -26.32 9.13 13.70
C ARG A 2 -26.35 7.86 14.57
N PRO A 3 -26.87 6.73 14.06
CA PRO A 3 -26.97 5.49 14.83
C PRO A 3 -25.62 4.83 15.12
N TYR A 4 -24.55 5.27 14.44
CA TYR A 4 -23.19 4.78 14.64
C TYR A 4 -22.24 5.95 14.93
N PRO A 5 -21.54 5.94 16.07
CA PRO A 5 -20.44 6.86 16.29
C PRO A 5 -19.29 6.52 15.31
N PRO A 6 -18.52 7.51 14.86
CA PRO A 6 -17.33 7.25 14.08
C PRO A 6 -16.29 6.48 14.93
N PRO A 7 -15.33 5.78 14.30
CA PRO A 7 -14.21 5.18 15.02
C PRO A 7 -13.53 6.20 15.93
N ALA A 8 -13.06 5.77 17.11
CA ALA A 8 -12.46 6.66 18.11
C ALA A 8 -11.32 7.51 17.55
N PHE A 9 -10.48 6.93 16.67
CA PHE A 9 -9.38 7.67 16.05
C PHE A 9 -9.86 8.84 15.17
N CYS A 10 -11.08 8.82 14.64
CA CYS A 10 -11.65 9.94 13.88
C CYS A 10 -11.96 11.15 14.79
N LEU A 11 -12.04 10.94 16.10
CA LEU A 11 -12.29 11.98 17.09
C LEU A 11 -10.99 12.61 17.62
N GLU A 12 -9.84 12.05 17.26
CA GLU A 12 -8.54 12.59 17.64
C GLU A 12 -8.25 13.91 16.89
N PRO A 13 -7.57 14.87 17.51
CA PRO A 13 -7.17 16.10 16.83
C PRO A 13 -6.15 15.83 15.71
N PRO A 14 -6.03 16.73 14.71
CA PRO A 14 -4.99 16.60 13.68
C PRO A 14 -3.59 16.70 14.30
N TYR A 15 -2.70 15.76 13.96
CA TYR A 15 -1.34 15.70 14.48
C TYR A 15 -0.29 16.01 13.41
N LYS A 16 0.43 17.12 13.59
CA LYS A 16 1.47 17.58 12.66
C LYS A 16 2.70 16.67 12.64
N GLY A 17 3.05 16.04 13.76
CA GLY A 17 4.29 15.26 13.89
C GLY A 17 5.55 16.12 14.07
N PRO A 18 6.71 15.48 14.34
CA PRO A 18 7.97 16.16 14.64
C PRO A 18 8.72 16.66 13.40
N CYS A 19 8.42 16.12 12.22
CA CYS A 19 9.03 16.56 10.97
C CYS A 19 8.50 17.93 10.52
N LYS A 20 9.28 18.65 9.69
CA LYS A 20 9.02 20.05 9.29
C LYS A 20 8.66 20.25 7.81
N ALA A 21 8.39 19.17 7.08
CA ALA A 21 7.87 19.30 5.72
C ALA A 21 6.43 19.83 5.74
N ILE A 22 5.94 20.26 4.58
CA ILE A 22 4.58 20.80 4.44
C ILE A 22 3.81 19.87 3.50
N PHE A 23 2.95 19.04 4.08
CA PHE A 23 1.97 18.24 3.33
C PHE A 23 0.57 18.66 3.73
N ILE A 24 -0.27 18.99 2.76
CA ILE A 24 -1.71 19.20 3.00
C ILE A 24 -2.38 17.84 3.11
N ARG A 25 -3.05 17.61 4.24
CA ARG A 25 -3.79 16.38 4.55
C ARG A 25 -5.18 16.73 5.04
N TYR A 26 -6.07 15.76 5.05
CA TYR A 26 -7.42 15.87 5.58
C TYR A 26 -7.52 15.18 6.93
N PHE A 27 -8.28 15.76 7.85
CA PHE A 27 -8.68 15.15 9.11
C PHE A 27 -10.19 15.33 9.29
N TYR A 28 -10.82 14.40 10.00
CA TYR A 28 -12.22 14.52 10.37
C TYR A 28 -12.36 15.44 11.58
N ASN A 29 -13.11 16.53 11.42
CA ASN A 29 -13.48 17.43 12.49
C ASN A 29 -14.85 17.01 13.03
N ALA A 30 -14.89 16.46 14.24
CA ALA A 30 -16.13 15.97 14.85
C ALA A 30 -17.14 17.10 15.16
N SER A 31 -16.67 18.33 15.35
CA SER A 31 -17.51 19.50 15.64
C SER A 31 -18.27 19.97 14.40
N SER A 32 -17.59 20.09 13.26
CA SER A 32 -18.22 20.45 11.98
C SER A 32 -18.84 19.24 11.28
N ARG A 33 -18.41 18.02 11.65
CA ARG A 33 -18.70 16.75 10.97
C ARG A 33 -18.25 16.73 9.52
N LEU A 34 -17.19 17.47 9.22
CA LEU A 34 -16.58 17.59 7.90
C LEU A 34 -15.12 17.15 7.92
N CYS A 35 -14.59 16.84 6.74
CA CYS A 35 -13.17 16.61 6.55
C CYS A 35 -12.49 17.92 6.15
N GLU A 36 -11.67 18.43 7.05
CA GLU A 36 -10.97 19.71 6.94
C GLU A 36 -9.49 19.48 6.66
N THR A 37 -8.81 20.50 6.13
CA THR A 37 -7.37 20.38 5.80
C THR A 37 -6.50 20.81 6.98
N PHE A 38 -5.31 20.20 7.08
CA PHE A 38 -4.27 20.60 8.02
C PHE A 38 -2.87 20.36 7.44
N ILE A 39 -1.86 20.99 8.06
CA ILE A 39 -0.46 20.79 7.70
C ILE A 39 0.11 19.59 8.46
N TYR A 40 0.55 18.58 7.72
CA TYR A 40 1.28 17.43 8.21
C TYR A 40 2.78 17.58 7.93
N GLY A 41 3.59 17.32 8.97
CA GLY A 41 5.05 17.45 8.98
C GLY A 41 5.80 16.42 8.15
N GLY A 42 5.13 15.34 7.70
CA GLY A 42 5.71 14.30 6.85
C GLY A 42 6.16 13.02 7.57
N CYS A 43 6.14 12.97 8.91
CA CYS A 43 6.41 11.75 9.67
C CYS A 43 5.56 11.66 10.94
N GLY A 44 5.37 10.44 11.46
CA GLY A 44 4.58 10.19 12.68
C GLY A 44 3.09 10.51 12.53
N ALA A 45 2.48 10.17 11.39
CA ALA A 45 1.04 10.40 11.21
C ALA A 45 0.23 9.54 12.20
N MET A 46 -0.80 10.13 12.80
CA MET A 46 -1.87 9.41 13.48
C MET A 46 -2.96 9.02 12.47
N GLN A 47 -3.93 8.19 12.87
CA GLN A 47 -4.95 7.65 11.97
C GLN A 47 -5.94 8.70 11.44
N ASN A 48 -6.14 9.84 12.13
CA ASN A 48 -6.93 10.96 11.62
C ASN A 48 -6.10 11.83 10.63
N ASN A 49 -5.59 11.20 9.57
CA ASN A 49 -4.74 11.82 8.57
C ASN A 49 -4.95 11.11 7.22
N PHE A 50 -5.62 11.79 6.30
CA PHE A 50 -6.01 11.25 5.01
C PHE A 50 -5.42 12.08 3.87
N LEU A 51 -5.13 11.44 2.74
CA LEU A 51 -4.65 12.14 1.54
C LEU A 51 -5.77 12.91 0.84
N THR A 52 -7.01 12.39 0.88
CA THR A 52 -8.16 12.95 0.18
C THR A 52 -9.32 13.19 1.14
N SER A 53 -10.16 14.18 0.81
CA SER A 53 -11.41 14.44 1.56
C SER A 53 -12.36 13.24 1.49
N GLU A 54 -12.40 12.55 0.34
CA GLU A 54 -13.27 11.39 0.14
C GLU A 54 -12.88 10.20 1.01
N ASP A 55 -11.59 9.88 1.13
CA ASP A 55 -11.14 8.84 2.06
C ASP A 55 -11.47 9.16 3.51
N CYS A 56 -11.31 10.43 3.89
CA CYS A 56 -11.67 10.90 5.21
C CYS A 56 -13.18 10.74 5.47
N MET A 57 -14.04 11.20 4.56
CA MET A 57 -15.50 11.11 4.71
C MET A 57 -16.00 9.67 4.65
N ARG A 58 -15.40 8.83 3.80
CA ARG A 58 -15.70 7.39 3.72
C ARG A 58 -15.36 6.68 5.03
N THR A 59 -14.27 7.07 5.69
CA THR A 59 -13.78 6.43 6.92
C THR A 59 -14.50 6.95 8.17
N CYS A 60 -14.67 8.28 8.28
CA CYS A 60 -15.11 8.94 9.50
C CYS A 60 -16.50 9.60 9.39
N GLY A 61 -17.02 9.80 8.17
CA GLY A 61 -18.29 10.46 7.90
C GLY A 61 -19.53 9.64 8.23
N GLY A 62 -19.41 8.40 8.70
CA GLY A 62 -20.47 7.66 9.40
C GLY A 62 -21.69 7.27 8.56
N ALA A 63 -21.54 6.93 7.28
CA ALA A 63 -22.65 6.47 6.44
C ALA A 63 -22.98 4.99 6.71
N GLY A 64 -23.77 4.72 7.76
CA GLY A 64 -24.73 3.60 7.84
C GLY A 64 -24.27 2.17 7.56
N ARG A 65 -22.98 1.88 7.39
CA ARG A 65 -22.50 0.53 7.21
C ARG A 65 -22.17 -0.05 8.59
N PRO A 66 -22.70 -1.24 8.93
CA PRO A 66 -22.10 -2.02 10.00
C PRO A 66 -20.62 -2.10 9.66
N TRP A 67 -19.76 -1.77 10.61
CA TRP A 67 -18.35 -2.13 10.55
C TRP A 67 -18.28 -3.66 10.63
N SER A 68 -18.72 -4.34 9.58
CA SER A 68 -18.62 -5.79 9.43
C SER A 68 -17.16 -6.07 9.14
N LYS A 69 -16.59 -6.92 9.97
CA LYS A 69 -15.20 -7.37 9.93
C LYS A 69 -14.82 -8.18 8.67
N THR A 70 -15.38 -7.85 7.51
CA THR A 70 -15.04 -8.52 6.26
C THR A 70 -14.01 -7.68 5.52
N GLY A 71 -12.74 -7.93 5.81
CA GLY A 71 -11.61 -7.56 4.96
C GLY A 71 -10.91 -6.27 5.35
N ALA A 72 -9.82 -6.42 6.10
CA ALA A 72 -8.64 -5.59 5.93
C ALA A 72 -8.13 -5.77 4.48
N GLY A 73 -8.79 -5.11 3.52
CA GLY A 73 -8.28 -4.93 2.17
C GLY A 73 -7.23 -3.84 2.21
N ARG A 74 -5.98 -4.21 1.92
CA ARG A 74 -4.90 -3.26 1.64
C ARG A 74 -5.42 -2.21 0.66
N VAL A 75 -5.39 -0.94 1.02
CA VAL A 75 -5.26 0.10 -0.01
C VAL A 75 -3.78 0.12 -0.37
N GLY A 76 -3.37 -0.91 -1.12
CA GLY A 76 -2.23 -0.81 -2.01
C GLY A 76 -2.69 0.04 -3.18
N GLY A 77 -2.06 1.18 -3.39
CA GLY A 77 -2.17 1.87 -4.66
C GLY A 77 -1.61 0.99 -5.78
N GLU A 78 -2.15 1.15 -6.98
CA GLU A 78 -1.48 0.84 -8.24
C GLU A 78 -2.37 1.34 -9.39
N GLY A 79 -1.80 2.12 -10.32
CA GLY A 79 -2.43 2.33 -11.63
C GLY A 79 -2.33 3.72 -12.26
N LEU A 80 -1.14 4.33 -12.35
CA LEU A 80 -0.85 5.26 -13.45
C LEU A 80 0.52 4.90 -14.06
N GLY A 81 0.49 4.38 -15.30
CA GLY A 81 1.65 4.29 -16.20
C GLY A 81 2.29 2.91 -16.31
N LYS A 82 1.81 2.09 -17.25
CA LYS A 82 2.56 0.99 -17.84
C LYS A 82 3.05 1.46 -19.22
N GLU A 83 4.25 1.02 -19.57
CA GLU A 83 4.92 1.09 -20.89
C GLU A 83 5.83 2.32 -21.12
N GLU A 84 7.14 2.12 -20.96
CA GLU A 84 8.12 2.15 -22.07
C GLU A 84 9.27 1.18 -21.73
N GLY A 85 9.32 0.07 -22.47
CA GLY A 85 10.37 -0.94 -22.34
C GLY A 85 11.67 -0.49 -23.01
N LEU A 86 12.68 -0.13 -22.22
CA LEU A 86 14.04 0.02 -22.72
C LEU A 86 14.71 -1.35 -22.86
N ARG A 87 14.63 -1.85 -24.09
CA ARG A 87 15.61 -2.68 -24.84
C ARG A 87 16.92 -2.98 -24.08
N GLY A 88 16.92 -4.06 -23.29
CA GLY A 88 18.13 -4.73 -22.82
C GLY A 88 18.44 -5.98 -23.67
N PRO A 89 19.72 -6.32 -23.91
CA PRO A 89 20.10 -7.44 -24.78
C PRO A 89 19.67 -8.81 -24.20
N PRO A 90 19.30 -9.80 -25.03
CA PRO A 90 18.85 -11.10 -24.57
C PRO A 90 20.01 -11.86 -23.91
N THR A 91 19.92 -12.10 -22.59
CA THR A 91 20.82 -13.01 -21.90
C THR A 91 20.46 -14.46 -22.24
N ILE A 92 21.37 -15.12 -22.96
CA ILE A 92 21.34 -16.55 -23.28
C ILE A 92 21.56 -17.31 -21.96
N HIS A 93 20.48 -17.75 -21.30
CA HIS A 93 20.60 -18.72 -20.20
C HIS A 93 19.38 -19.65 -20.01
N SER A 94 18.53 -19.80 -21.03
CA SER A 94 17.48 -20.80 -21.00
C SER A 94 17.54 -21.67 -22.26
N CYS A 95 18.48 -22.61 -22.26
CA CYS A 95 18.54 -23.79 -23.11
C CYS A 95 19.70 -24.66 -22.60
N THR A 96 19.46 -25.96 -22.32
CA THR A 96 20.44 -27.09 -22.27
C THR A 96 20.59 -27.95 -21.01
N VAL A 97 19.54 -28.21 -20.20
CA VAL A 97 19.60 -29.47 -19.42
C VAL A 97 18.25 -30.17 -19.22
N SER A 98 17.64 -30.54 -20.35
CA SER A 98 16.71 -31.68 -20.41
C SER A 98 17.14 -32.57 -21.58
N PHE A 99 18.27 -33.26 -21.43
CA PHE A 99 18.65 -34.36 -22.30
C PHE A 99 18.68 -35.67 -21.50
N LEU A 100 17.69 -36.48 -21.87
CA LEU A 100 17.39 -37.87 -21.63
C LEU A 100 18.57 -38.82 -21.35
N LEU A 101 18.26 -39.85 -20.55
CA LEU A 101 19.03 -41.07 -20.34
C LEU A 101 19.53 -41.71 -21.65
N ALA A 102 20.84 -41.99 -21.72
CA ALA A 102 21.46 -43.11 -22.45
C ALA A 102 22.84 -43.36 -21.82
N ALA A 103 22.99 -44.38 -20.97
CA ALA A 103 23.42 -45.73 -21.31
C ALA A 103 24.95 -45.89 -21.52
N SER A 104 25.52 -46.83 -20.74
CA SER A 104 26.62 -47.74 -21.12
C SER A 104 28.09 -47.38 -20.80
N GLN A 105 28.58 -48.01 -19.73
CA GLN A 105 29.81 -48.84 -19.58
C GLN A 105 31.23 -48.29 -19.89
N ASP A 106 32.09 -48.57 -18.91
CA ASP A 106 33.52 -48.88 -18.99
C ASP A 106 34.51 -47.85 -19.56
N LYS A 107 35.35 -47.30 -18.67
CA LYS A 107 36.83 -47.38 -18.77
C LYS A 107 37.50 -46.75 -17.55
N TRP A 108 38.13 -47.61 -16.75
CA TRP A 108 39.28 -47.26 -15.94
C TRP A 108 40.45 -46.86 -16.86
N LEU A 109 41.07 -45.69 -16.65
CA LEU A 109 42.52 -45.44 -16.66
C LEU A 109 42.82 -43.92 -16.57
N SER A 110 43.69 -43.58 -15.61
CA SER A 110 44.76 -42.57 -15.65
C SER A 110 44.42 -41.11 -15.99
N VAL A 111 44.62 -40.17 -15.06
CA VAL A 111 45.78 -39.23 -14.95
C VAL A 111 45.62 -38.41 -13.65
N LEU A 112 46.72 -38.26 -12.90
CA LEU A 112 46.98 -37.53 -11.64
C LEU A 112 46.76 -38.30 -10.33
#